data_AF-A0A2N5SJ87-F1
#
_entry.id   AF-A0A2N5SJ87-F1
#
_cell.length_a   1.000
_cell.length_b   1.000
_cell.length_c   1.000
_cell.angle_alpha   90.00
_cell.angle_beta   90.00
_cell.angle_gamma   90.00
#
_symmetry.space_group_name_H-M   'P 1'
#
loop_
_entity.id
_entity.type
_entity.pdbx_description
1 polymer ?
#
loop_
_entity_poly.entity_id
_entity_poly.type
_entity_poly.pdbx_seq_one_letter_code
_entity_poly.pdbx_strand_id
1 'polypeptide(L)'
;MVLFACNQRQNGFQLSNSLVFIASGVSERVNAYLNYIGLCSSRKTAHAGLNLLGKEAEENVKDCFKLPGMAGIAPLICFDNIDFQKSAHMKSVGHGNVMFHGTWGYIHSIPPRLLQSIDPTEITTEALNCSLHNGSKMTISPDVFAPTRESIQHFELTIKSQLTGVVLDYFAEQTNTAIKLSRDPPPVLPNKPDSPNITMLKLMLASDNLAQGVGKVFTGLIEQSGLTAEEFRSRLQIIEGDLGSCNIFDSLRRQREPARHMHTSLDNILLIPGAAHTLWNMAQATYLGHSNLTQVPRLPEAGARSALCAAQPPVREGLGCKSLYLA
;
A
#
# COMPACT_ATOMS: atom_id res chain seq x y z
N MET A 1 -25.93 27.97 15.43
CA MET A 1 -26.89 27.23 16.27
C MET A 1 -28.29 27.15 15.67
N VAL A 2 -28.96 28.26 15.32
CA VAL A 2 -30.34 28.22 14.79
C VAL A 2 -30.45 27.40 13.48
N LEU A 3 -29.49 27.55 12.55
CA LEU A 3 -29.45 26.74 11.32
C LEU A 3 -29.31 25.22 11.57
N PHE A 4 -28.59 24.81 12.63
CA PHE A 4 -28.39 23.40 12.98
C PHE A 4 -29.68 22.73 13.45
N ALA A 5 -30.49 23.45 14.23
CA ALA A 5 -31.80 22.99 14.70
C ALA A 5 -32.88 23.09 13.61
N CYS A 6 -32.81 24.11 12.75
CA CYS A 6 -33.86 24.41 11.78
C CYS A 6 -33.68 23.73 10.41
N ASN A 7 -32.49 23.23 10.05
CA ASN A 7 -32.28 22.59 8.75
C ASN A 7 -31.23 21.46 8.77
N GLN A 8 -31.71 20.23 8.94
CA GLN A 8 -30.86 19.02 8.98
C GLN A 8 -30.04 18.80 7.71
N ARG A 9 -30.43 19.38 6.56
CA ARG A 9 -29.69 19.26 5.28
C ARG A 9 -28.39 20.08 5.25
N GLN A 10 -28.16 20.99 6.19
CA GLN A 10 -26.94 21.82 6.24
C GLN A 10 -25.90 21.33 7.27
N ASN A 11 -26.13 20.19 7.93
CA ASN A 11 -25.28 19.69 9.00
C ASN A 11 -24.11 18.79 8.52
N GLY A 12 -23.79 18.81 7.22
CA GLY A 12 -22.76 17.94 6.63
C GLY A 12 -21.38 18.12 7.28
N PHE A 13 -20.97 19.38 7.52
CA PHE A 13 -19.70 19.67 8.20
C PHE A 13 -19.70 19.20 9.66
N GLN A 14 -20.79 19.39 10.40
CA GLN A 14 -20.92 18.94 11.78
C GLN A 14 -20.90 17.42 11.88
N LEU A 15 -21.51 16.71 10.93
CA LEU A 15 -21.45 15.25 10.86
C LEU A 15 -20.02 14.78 10.56
N SER A 16 -19.37 15.36 9.54
CA SER A 16 -17.98 15.07 9.20
C SER A 16 -17.04 15.29 10.40
N ASN A 17 -17.18 16.42 11.09
CA ASN A 17 -16.40 16.72 12.29
C ASN A 17 -16.62 15.66 13.38
N SER A 18 -17.87 15.25 13.63
CA SER A 18 -18.12 14.21 14.63
C SER A 18 -17.51 12.85 14.28
N LEU A 19 -17.51 12.46 13.00
CA LEU A 19 -16.87 11.23 12.55
C LEU A 19 -15.36 11.28 12.81
N VAL A 20 -14.72 12.38 12.42
CA VAL A 20 -13.29 12.62 12.66
C VAL A 20 -12.97 12.65 14.16
N PHE A 21 -13.80 13.29 14.97
CA PHE A 21 -13.61 13.36 16.42
C PHE A 21 -13.74 12.00 17.09
N ILE A 22 -14.71 11.17 16.70
CA ILE A 22 -14.81 9.79 17.18
C ILE A 22 -13.56 9.00 16.78
N ALA A 23 -13.13 9.07 15.52
CA ALA A 23 -11.94 8.38 15.04
C ALA A 23 -10.65 8.84 15.76
N SER A 24 -10.59 10.13 16.12
CA SER A 24 -9.46 10.73 16.84
C SER A 24 -9.50 10.47 18.36
N GLY A 25 -10.48 9.71 18.86
CA GLY A 25 -10.59 9.38 20.28
C GLY A 25 -11.08 10.52 21.18
N VAL A 26 -11.79 11.50 20.64
CA VAL A 26 -12.38 12.59 21.43
C VAL A 26 -13.36 12.03 22.46
N SER A 27 -13.18 12.45 23.72
CA SER A 27 -14.03 11.98 24.82
C SER A 27 -15.49 12.43 24.67
N GLU A 28 -16.41 11.72 25.32
CA GLU A 28 -17.84 12.05 25.29
C GLU A 28 -18.12 13.46 25.81
N ARG A 29 -17.44 13.87 26.88
CA ARG A 29 -17.58 15.20 27.48
C ARG A 29 -17.18 16.30 26.51
N VAL A 30 -16.05 16.13 25.82
CA VAL A 30 -15.58 17.10 24.83
C VAL A 30 -16.53 17.14 23.63
N ASN A 31 -16.95 15.98 23.14
CA ASN A 31 -17.91 15.91 22.04
C ASN A 31 -19.26 16.56 22.40
N ALA A 32 -19.76 16.38 23.62
CA ALA A 32 -20.98 17.03 24.10
C ALA A 32 -20.86 18.55 24.12
N TYR A 33 -19.71 19.08 24.57
CA TYR A 33 -19.45 20.52 24.52
C TYR A 33 -19.37 21.05 23.08
N LEU A 34 -18.63 20.38 22.20
CA LEU A 34 -18.50 20.76 20.79
C LEU A 34 -19.85 20.69 20.05
N ASN A 35 -20.71 19.73 20.43
CA ASN A 35 -22.06 19.64 19.93
C ASN A 35 -22.95 20.77 20.44
N TYR A 36 -22.83 21.14 21.72
CA TYR A 36 -23.55 22.26 22.32
C TYR A 36 -23.25 23.59 21.61
N ILE A 37 -21.98 23.86 21.28
CA ILE A 37 -21.59 25.06 20.52
C ILE A 37 -21.80 24.93 19.00
N GLY A 38 -22.30 23.78 18.53
CA GLY A 38 -22.69 23.54 17.14
C GLY A 38 -21.56 23.24 16.15
N LEU A 39 -20.38 22.83 16.64
CA LEU A 39 -19.22 22.46 15.81
C LEU A 39 -19.26 21.01 15.33
N CYS A 40 -20.01 20.15 16.02
CA CYS A 40 -20.19 18.75 15.64
C CYS A 40 -21.61 18.27 15.96
N SER A 41 -22.00 17.15 15.37
CA SER A 41 -23.18 16.37 15.76
C SER A 41 -22.95 15.57 17.05
N SER A 42 -24.04 15.09 17.65
CA SER A 42 -23.95 14.24 18.85
C SER A 42 -23.21 12.92 18.56
N ARG A 43 -22.60 12.34 19.61
CA ARG A 43 -21.88 11.06 19.51
C ARG A 43 -22.75 9.93 18.95
N LYS A 44 -24.02 9.88 19.36
CA LYS A 44 -25.01 8.91 18.87
C LYS A 44 -25.21 9.04 17.36
N THR A 45 -25.34 10.26 16.86
CA THR A 45 -25.51 10.54 15.42
C THR A 45 -24.28 10.08 14.64
N ALA A 46 -23.08 10.35 15.17
CA ALA A 46 -21.85 9.94 14.51
C ALA A 46 -21.63 8.43 14.51
N HIS A 47 -21.97 7.70 15.59
CA HIS A 47 -21.99 6.24 15.55
C HIS A 47 -23.01 5.68 14.55
N ALA A 48 -24.20 6.28 14.45
CA ALA A 48 -25.18 5.90 13.42
C ALA A 48 -24.63 6.14 12.01
N GLY A 49 -23.94 7.27 11.79
CA GLY A 49 -23.24 7.57 10.54
C GLY A 49 -22.13 6.56 10.22
N LEU A 50 -21.27 6.22 11.18
CA LEU A 50 -20.24 5.19 11.01
C LEU A 50 -20.83 3.82 10.66
N ASN A 51 -21.94 3.43 11.31
CA ASN A 51 -22.62 2.18 11.01
C ASN A 51 -23.19 2.17 9.58
N LEU A 52 -23.73 3.31 9.11
CA LEU A 52 -24.24 3.44 7.75
C LEU A 52 -23.09 3.36 6.73
N LEU A 53 -22.03 4.14 6.93
CA LEU A 53 -20.83 4.12 6.08
C LEU A 53 -20.17 2.74 6.05
N GLY A 54 -20.17 2.03 7.18
CA GLY A 54 -19.65 0.67 7.26
C GLY A 54 -20.45 -0.33 6.41
N LYS A 55 -21.79 -0.20 6.40
CA LYS A 55 -22.66 -1.02 5.54
C LYS A 55 -22.47 -0.70 4.07
N GLU A 56 -22.39 0.59 3.72
CA GLU A 56 -22.13 1.04 2.35
C GLU A 56 -20.76 0.56 1.86
N ALA A 57 -19.72 0.66 2.71
CA ALA A 57 -18.39 0.13 2.39
C ALA A 57 -18.41 -1.40 2.21
N GLU A 58 -19.15 -2.14 3.05
CA GLU A 58 -19.33 -3.59 2.89
C GLU A 58 -20.02 -3.95 1.58
N GLU A 59 -21.08 -3.23 1.20
CA GLU A 59 -21.77 -3.41 -0.08
C GLU A 59 -20.86 -3.10 -1.26
N ASN A 60 -20.09 -2.00 -1.21
CA ASN A 60 -19.12 -1.63 -2.24
C ASN A 60 -18.05 -2.70 -2.44
N VAL A 61 -17.52 -3.28 -1.34
CA VAL A 61 -16.56 -4.40 -1.41
C VAL A 61 -17.20 -5.59 -2.11
N LYS A 62 -18.42 -5.98 -1.72
CA LYS A 62 -19.13 -7.11 -2.37
C LYS A 62 -19.39 -6.84 -3.84
N ASP A 63 -19.74 -5.61 -4.22
CA ASP A 63 -20.00 -5.24 -5.61
C ASP A 63 -18.75 -5.36 -6.48
N CYS A 64 -17.56 -5.06 -5.95
CA CYS A 64 -16.29 -5.33 -6.63
C CYS A 64 -16.09 -6.82 -6.98
N PHE A 65 -16.66 -7.74 -6.19
CA PHE A 65 -16.60 -9.19 -6.47
C PHE A 65 -17.80 -9.70 -7.31
N LYS A 66 -18.88 -8.92 -7.44
CA LYS A 66 -20.05 -9.25 -8.28
C LYS A 66 -19.87 -8.93 -9.77
N LEU A 67 -18.88 -8.12 -10.14
CA LEU A 67 -18.68 -7.61 -11.50
C LEU A 67 -18.83 -8.72 -12.57
N PRO A 68 -19.60 -8.49 -13.66
CA PRO A 68 -20.22 -9.57 -14.42
C PRO A 68 -19.35 -10.10 -15.57
N GLY A 69 -19.30 -11.43 -15.70
CA GLY A 69 -19.81 -12.11 -16.89
C GLY A 69 -18.96 -12.21 -18.17
N MET A 70 -17.81 -11.54 -18.32
CA MET A 70 -17.01 -11.69 -19.55
C MET A 70 -15.53 -12.08 -19.40
N ALA A 71 -14.95 -12.12 -18.19
CA ALA A 71 -13.52 -12.46 -18.08
C ALA A 71 -13.11 -13.36 -16.91
N GLY A 72 -13.98 -13.67 -15.93
CA GLY A 72 -13.60 -14.50 -14.77
C GLY A 72 -12.49 -13.92 -13.87
N ILE A 73 -11.96 -12.73 -14.17
CA ILE A 73 -10.91 -12.06 -13.41
C ILE A 73 -11.48 -11.56 -12.09
N ALA A 74 -10.97 -12.09 -10.98
CA ALA A 74 -11.24 -11.51 -9.67
C ALA A 74 -10.56 -10.15 -9.55
N PRO A 75 -11.10 -9.21 -8.76
CA PRO A 75 -10.47 -7.91 -8.64
C PRO A 75 -9.08 -8.04 -8.00
N LEU A 76 -8.17 -7.11 -8.32
CA LEU A 76 -6.82 -7.11 -7.75
C LEU A 76 -6.90 -6.71 -6.29
N ILE A 77 -6.26 -7.46 -5.40
CA ILE A 77 -6.26 -7.19 -3.97
C ILE A 77 -4.85 -6.80 -3.56
N CYS A 78 -4.69 -5.72 -2.82
CA CYS A 78 -3.43 -5.40 -2.15
C CYS A 78 -3.66 -5.46 -0.64
N PHE A 79 -2.79 -6.12 0.09
CA PHE A 79 -2.79 -6.08 1.55
C PHE A 79 -1.40 -5.83 2.10
N ASP A 80 -1.37 -5.29 3.32
CA ASP A 80 -0.14 -5.07 4.07
C ASP A 80 -0.46 -5.08 5.57
N ASN A 81 0.56 -5.26 6.40
CA ASN A 81 0.40 -5.25 7.84
C ASN A 81 0.23 -3.84 8.40
N ILE A 82 -0.54 -3.78 9.47
CA ILE A 82 -0.65 -2.63 10.35
C ILE A 82 -0.38 -3.08 11.78
N ASP A 83 0.88 -2.98 12.17
CA ASP A 83 1.35 -3.26 13.51
C ASP A 83 1.51 -1.96 14.30
N PHE A 84 0.88 -1.88 15.48
CA PHE A 84 1.10 -0.76 16.39
C PHE A 84 1.24 -1.23 17.83
N GLN A 85 2.18 -0.60 18.55
CA GLN A 85 2.45 -0.89 19.95
C GLN A 85 1.71 0.09 20.86
N LYS A 86 0.86 -0.43 21.74
CA LYS A 86 0.45 0.32 22.92
C LYS A 86 1.52 0.17 23.99
N SER A 87 2.28 1.24 24.20
CA SER A 87 3.27 1.30 25.26
C SER A 87 2.64 1.75 26.59
N ALA A 88 2.78 0.92 27.62
CA ALA A 88 2.37 1.29 28.98
C ALA A 88 3.53 2.05 29.65
N HIS A 89 3.29 3.31 30.03
CA HIS A 89 4.32 4.16 30.65
C HIS A 89 4.81 3.61 32.00
N MET A 90 3.90 3.02 32.79
CA MET A 90 4.22 2.28 34.01
C MET A 90 3.86 0.82 33.82
N LYS A 91 4.88 -0.03 33.72
CA LYS A 91 4.70 -1.48 33.62
C LYS A 91 4.37 -2.04 35.00
N SER A 92 3.31 -2.84 35.10
CA SER A 92 2.99 -3.63 36.29
C SER A 92 2.66 -5.06 35.89
N VAL A 93 2.53 -5.97 36.85
CA VAL A 93 2.09 -7.34 36.57
C VAL A 93 0.71 -7.28 35.91
N GLY A 94 0.60 -7.77 34.67
CA GLY A 94 -0.62 -7.72 33.85
C GLY A 94 -0.84 -6.43 33.05
N HIS A 95 -0.04 -5.37 33.25
CA HIS A 95 -0.04 -4.16 32.42
C HIS A 95 1.34 -3.95 31.81
N GLY A 96 1.52 -4.48 30.61
CA GLY A 96 2.73 -4.32 29.81
C GLY A 96 2.46 -3.62 28.49
N ASN A 97 3.51 -3.53 27.66
CA ASN A 97 3.33 -3.14 26.27
C ASN A 97 2.54 -4.23 25.55
N VAL A 98 1.59 -3.81 24.72
CA VAL A 98 0.78 -4.73 23.91
C VAL A 98 1.01 -4.39 22.44
N MET A 99 1.41 -5.38 21.66
CA MET A 99 1.44 -5.29 20.21
C MET A 99 0.04 -5.62 19.68
N PHE A 100 -0.48 -4.74 18.84
CA PHE A 100 -1.67 -5.00 18.05
C PHE A 100 -1.23 -5.34 16.64
N HIS A 101 -1.78 -6.44 16.14
CA HIS A 101 -1.54 -6.91 14.80
C HIS A 101 -2.84 -6.81 14.01
N GLY A 102 -2.78 -6.13 12.88
CA GLY A 102 -3.84 -6.11 11.91
C GLY A 102 -3.28 -6.18 10.51
N THR A 103 -4.14 -6.52 9.56
CA THR A 103 -3.85 -6.46 8.13
C THR A 103 -4.89 -5.55 7.52
N TRP A 104 -4.41 -4.52 6.85
CA TRP A 104 -5.26 -3.62 6.06
C TRP A 104 -5.06 -3.95 4.58
N GLY A 105 -5.99 -3.52 3.76
CA GLY A 105 -5.88 -3.76 2.33
C GLY A 105 -6.91 -2.99 1.54
N TYR A 106 -6.77 -3.06 0.23
CA TYR A 106 -7.68 -2.44 -0.70
C TYR A 106 -7.80 -3.27 -1.97
N ILE A 107 -8.92 -3.07 -2.65
CA ILE A 107 -9.21 -3.63 -3.95
C ILE A 107 -8.88 -2.58 -5.00
N HIS A 108 -8.12 -2.96 -6.02
CA HIS A 108 -7.90 -2.14 -7.20
C HIS A 108 -8.76 -2.68 -8.35
N SER A 109 -9.79 -1.93 -8.74
CA SER A 109 -10.65 -2.34 -9.84
C SER A 109 -9.95 -2.12 -11.17
N ILE A 110 -9.94 -3.15 -12.01
CA ILE A 110 -9.35 -3.08 -13.34
C ILE A 110 -10.17 -2.09 -14.19
N PRO A 111 -9.54 -1.07 -14.79
CA PRO A 111 -10.23 -0.13 -15.66
C PRO A 111 -11.00 -0.85 -16.79
N PRO A 112 -12.26 -0.48 -17.08
CA PRO A 112 -13.06 -1.15 -18.12
C PRO A 112 -12.40 -1.19 -19.51
N ARG A 113 -11.57 -0.18 -19.82
CA ARG A 113 -10.79 -0.13 -21.07
C ARG A 113 -9.77 -1.26 -21.20
N LEU A 114 -9.20 -1.73 -20.08
CA LEU A 114 -8.24 -2.82 -20.08
C LEU A 114 -8.94 -4.18 -20.14
N LEU A 115 -10.13 -4.31 -19.54
CA LEU A 115 -10.91 -5.54 -19.58
C LEU A 115 -11.23 -6.00 -21.01
N GLN A 116 -11.44 -5.07 -21.95
CA GLN A 116 -11.69 -5.38 -23.36
C GLN A 116 -10.48 -5.98 -24.08
N SER A 117 -9.26 -5.75 -23.57
CA SER A 117 -8.01 -6.22 -24.16
C SER A 117 -7.51 -7.55 -23.60
N ILE A 118 -8.16 -8.05 -22.55
CA ILE A 118 -7.72 -9.27 -21.87
C ILE A 118 -8.40 -10.48 -22.51
N ASP A 119 -7.60 -11.47 -22.90
CA ASP A 119 -8.08 -12.77 -23.36
C ASP A 119 -8.55 -13.61 -22.16
N PRO A 120 -9.84 -13.96 -22.06
CA PRO A 120 -10.36 -14.77 -20.95
C PRO A 120 -9.73 -16.16 -20.85
N THR A 121 -9.19 -16.71 -21.95
CA THR A 121 -8.57 -18.04 -21.94
C THR A 121 -7.23 -18.06 -21.21
N GLU A 122 -6.54 -16.91 -21.17
CA GLU A 122 -5.27 -16.71 -20.45
C GLU A 122 -5.48 -16.40 -18.95
N ILE A 123 -6.71 -16.09 -18.53
CA ILE A 123 -7.07 -15.82 -17.14
C ILE A 123 -7.73 -17.04 -16.50
N THR A 124 -7.00 -18.14 -16.49
CA THR A 124 -7.44 -19.39 -15.86
C THR A 124 -6.34 -19.93 -14.95
N THR A 125 -6.71 -20.76 -13.97
CA THR A 125 -5.74 -21.42 -13.08
C THR A 125 -4.82 -22.35 -13.89
N GLU A 126 -5.35 -22.97 -14.94
CA GLU A 126 -4.61 -23.81 -15.87
C GLU A 126 -3.55 -22.99 -16.64
N ALA A 127 -3.94 -21.86 -17.24
CA ALA A 127 -3.02 -20.97 -17.94
C ALA A 127 -1.92 -20.42 -17.01
N LEU A 128 -2.29 -20.06 -15.77
CA LEU A 128 -1.34 -19.69 -14.73
C LEU A 128 -0.33 -20.81 -14.47
N ASN A 129 -0.79 -22.04 -14.22
CA ASN A 129 0.08 -23.17 -13.92
C ASN A 129 1.00 -23.52 -15.08
N CYS A 130 0.50 -23.47 -16.33
CA CYS A 130 1.33 -23.63 -17.52
C CYS A 130 2.41 -22.53 -17.60
N SER A 131 2.05 -21.28 -17.33
CA SER A 131 2.97 -20.15 -17.32
C SER A 131 4.04 -20.27 -16.23
N LEU A 132 3.65 -20.63 -15.00
CA LEU A 132 4.58 -20.89 -13.89
C LEU A 132 5.53 -22.05 -14.21
N HIS A 133 5.02 -23.12 -14.83
CA HIS A 133 5.83 -24.25 -15.25
C HIS A 133 6.86 -23.85 -16.32
N ASN A 134 6.44 -23.08 -17.32
CA ASN A 134 7.36 -22.56 -18.35
C ASN A 134 8.40 -21.61 -17.74
N GLY A 135 7.98 -20.71 -16.85
CA GLY A 135 8.86 -19.81 -16.11
C GLY A 135 9.89 -20.55 -15.26
N SER A 136 9.52 -21.68 -14.63
CA SER A 136 10.44 -22.49 -13.83
C SER A 136 11.60 -23.09 -14.63
N LYS A 137 11.44 -23.21 -15.96
CA LYS A 137 12.47 -23.70 -16.88
C LYS A 137 13.30 -22.58 -17.50
N MET A 138 12.90 -21.32 -17.30
CA MET A 138 13.60 -20.18 -17.87
C MET A 138 14.93 -19.97 -17.15
N THR A 139 16.02 -19.94 -17.91
CA THR A 139 17.32 -19.54 -17.37
C THR A 139 17.37 -18.02 -17.30
N ILE A 140 17.37 -17.49 -16.08
CA ILE A 140 17.48 -16.06 -15.83
C ILE A 140 18.96 -15.67 -15.92
N SER A 141 19.35 -14.92 -16.96
CA SER A 141 20.66 -14.29 -17.02
C SER A 141 20.58 -12.82 -16.57
N PRO A 142 21.69 -12.24 -16.05
CA PRO A 142 21.74 -10.82 -15.68
C PRO A 142 21.33 -9.89 -16.84
N ASP A 143 21.60 -10.28 -18.08
CA ASP A 143 21.28 -9.50 -19.28
C ASP A 143 19.77 -9.29 -19.45
N VAL A 144 18.92 -10.18 -18.92
CA VAL A 144 17.45 -10.02 -18.95
C VAL A 144 16.99 -8.82 -18.13
N PHE A 145 17.78 -8.39 -17.14
CA PHE A 145 17.50 -7.22 -16.30
C PHE A 145 18.45 -6.04 -16.57
N ALA A 146 19.44 -6.22 -17.45
CA ALA A 146 20.33 -5.14 -17.80
C ALA A 146 19.55 -4.05 -18.54
N PRO A 147 19.70 -2.77 -18.15
CA PRO A 147 19.04 -1.70 -18.85
C PRO A 147 19.58 -1.63 -20.28
N THR A 148 18.68 -1.50 -21.26
CA THR A 148 19.09 -1.29 -22.64
C THR A 148 19.77 0.07 -22.79
N ARG A 149 20.55 0.25 -23.86
CA ARG A 149 21.19 1.54 -24.13
C ARG A 149 20.16 2.67 -24.22
N GLU A 150 19.01 2.41 -24.82
CA GLU A 150 17.91 3.35 -24.95
C GLU A 150 17.32 3.70 -23.58
N SER A 151 17.17 2.71 -22.69
CA SER A 151 16.69 2.90 -21.32
C SER A 151 17.65 3.76 -20.49
N ILE A 152 18.97 3.52 -20.61
CA ILE A 152 20.00 4.33 -19.94
C ILE A 152 19.94 5.78 -20.42
N GLN A 153 19.86 6.00 -21.74
CA GLN A 153 19.78 7.34 -22.32
C GLN A 153 18.50 8.07 -21.88
N HIS A 154 17.36 7.36 -21.84
CA HIS A 154 16.09 7.89 -21.34
C HIS A 154 16.20 8.30 -19.87
N PHE A 155 16.76 7.42 -19.03
CA PHE A 155 16.97 7.69 -17.61
C PHE A 155 17.90 8.88 -17.39
N GLU A 156 19.00 8.96 -18.14
CA GLU A 156 19.93 10.09 -18.09
C GLU A 156 19.24 11.42 -18.42
N LEU A 157 18.44 11.46 -19.49
CA LEU A 157 17.66 12.65 -19.87
C LEU A 157 16.62 13.01 -18.81
N THR A 158 15.98 12.01 -18.19
CA THR A 158 15.02 12.20 -17.11
C THR A 158 15.66 12.89 -15.92
N ILE A 159 16.77 12.35 -15.41
CA ILE A 159 17.50 12.92 -14.27
C ILE A 159 18.03 14.32 -14.60
N LYS A 160 18.62 14.51 -15.79
CA LYS A 160 19.11 15.82 -16.24
C LYS A 160 17.99 16.87 -16.28
N SER A 161 16.82 16.52 -16.79
CA SER A 161 15.69 17.46 -16.90
C SER A 161 15.14 17.83 -15.53
N GLN A 162 15.00 16.86 -14.62
CA GLN A 162 14.57 17.10 -13.24
C GLN A 162 15.57 17.99 -12.47
N LEU A 163 16.88 17.70 -12.57
CA LEU A 163 17.92 18.54 -11.96
C LEU A 163 17.92 19.94 -12.55
N THR A 164 17.77 20.07 -13.86
CA THR A 164 17.68 21.35 -14.55
C THR A 164 16.51 22.16 -14.03
N GLY A 165 15.33 21.55 -13.85
CA GLY A 165 14.16 22.20 -13.24
C GLY A 165 14.48 22.75 -11.85
N VAL A 166 14.99 21.90 -10.95
CA VAL A 166 15.32 22.30 -9.57
C VAL A 166 16.37 23.42 -9.53
N VAL A 167 17.43 23.33 -10.34
CA VAL A 167 18.47 24.37 -10.39
C VAL A 167 17.89 25.71 -10.85
N LEU A 168 17.06 25.70 -11.90
CA LEU A 168 16.49 26.91 -12.46
C LEU A 168 15.38 27.53 -11.61
N ASP A 169 14.69 26.72 -10.80
CA ASP A 169 13.60 27.20 -9.94
C ASP A 169 14.12 27.73 -8.60
N TYR A 170 15.24 27.21 -8.08
CA TYR A 170 15.69 27.50 -6.71
C TYR A 170 17.12 28.05 -6.57
N PHE A 171 18.03 27.79 -7.52
CA PHE A 171 19.46 28.02 -7.29
C PHE A 171 20.11 29.00 -8.26
N ALA A 172 19.69 29.04 -9.52
CA ALA A 172 20.36 29.82 -10.56
C ALA A 172 19.42 30.26 -11.67
N GLU A 173 19.76 31.38 -12.31
CA GLU A 173 19.10 31.83 -13.53
C GLU A 173 19.97 31.54 -14.75
N GLN A 174 19.33 31.20 -15.86
CA GLN A 174 20.04 30.95 -17.11
C GLN A 174 20.46 32.27 -17.78
N THR A 175 21.76 32.56 -17.78
CA THR A 175 22.31 33.77 -18.40
C THR A 175 22.48 33.65 -19.92
N ASN A 176 22.83 32.45 -20.43
CA ASN A 176 23.00 32.19 -21.86
C ASN A 176 21.82 31.40 -22.43
N THR A 177 20.93 32.08 -23.14
CA THR A 177 19.72 31.49 -23.75
C THR A 177 19.97 30.73 -25.06
N ALA A 178 21.19 30.77 -25.61
CA ALA A 178 21.52 30.03 -26.83
C ALA A 178 21.50 28.51 -26.65
N ILE A 179 21.71 28.03 -25.41
CA ILE A 179 21.63 26.61 -25.06
C ILE A 179 20.26 26.33 -24.46
N LYS A 180 19.40 25.60 -25.16
CA LYS A 180 18.08 25.24 -24.61
C LYS A 180 18.25 24.16 -23.53
N LEU A 181 17.92 24.50 -22.29
CA LEU A 181 17.91 23.56 -21.18
C LEU A 181 16.54 22.91 -21.08
N SER A 182 16.48 21.57 -21.21
CA SER A 182 15.22 20.83 -21.05
C SER A 182 14.87 20.73 -19.57
N ARG A 183 13.67 21.16 -19.20
CA ARG A 183 13.11 20.96 -17.85
C ARG A 183 12.16 19.77 -17.79
N ASP A 184 11.65 19.36 -18.95
CA ASP A 184 10.66 18.32 -19.05
C ASP A 184 11.35 16.96 -19.28
N PRO A 185 11.19 16.00 -18.36
CA PRO A 185 11.71 14.66 -18.58
C PRO A 185 10.96 13.98 -19.73
N PRO A 186 11.64 13.13 -20.53
CA PRO A 186 10.97 12.35 -21.56
C PRO A 186 9.92 11.41 -20.91
N PRO A 187 8.74 11.23 -21.53
CA PRO A 187 7.72 10.33 -21.00
C PRO A 187 8.22 8.87 -21.00
N VAL A 188 7.97 8.13 -19.91
CA VAL A 188 8.39 6.72 -19.77
C VAL A 188 7.36 5.78 -20.43
N LEU A 189 6.09 5.93 -20.07
CA LEU A 189 4.96 5.19 -20.63
C LEU A 189 3.81 6.19 -20.83
N PRO A 190 3.48 6.57 -22.07
CA PRO A 190 2.47 7.57 -22.37
C PRO A 190 1.05 7.00 -22.19
N ASN A 191 0.74 6.50 -20.99
CA ASN A 191 -0.62 6.26 -20.59
C ASN A 191 -1.17 7.53 -19.99
N LYS A 192 -2.37 7.94 -20.43
CA LYS A 192 -3.09 9.00 -19.76
C LYS A 192 -3.32 8.56 -18.30
N PRO A 193 -2.89 9.34 -17.30
CA PRO A 193 -3.15 8.99 -15.92
C PRO A 193 -4.66 9.01 -15.68
N ASP A 194 -5.20 7.86 -15.31
CA ASP A 194 -6.59 7.73 -14.86
C ASP A 194 -6.60 7.69 -13.33
N SER A 195 -7.63 8.27 -12.71
CA SER A 195 -7.80 8.15 -11.27
C SER A 195 -7.98 6.67 -10.90
N PRO A 196 -7.21 6.14 -9.94
CA PRO A 196 -7.32 4.74 -9.57
C PRO A 196 -8.68 4.51 -8.90
N ASN A 197 -9.36 3.42 -9.29
CA ASN A 197 -10.58 3.00 -8.64
C ASN A 197 -10.22 2.02 -7.51
N ILE A 198 -10.24 2.54 -6.28
CA ILE A 198 -9.79 1.83 -5.09
C ILE A 198 -10.95 1.69 -4.11
N THR A 199 -11.15 0.49 -3.57
CA THR A 199 -12.11 0.22 -2.48
C THR A 199 -11.37 -0.37 -1.29
N MET A 200 -11.44 0.29 -0.14
CA MET A 200 -10.77 -0.17 1.07
C MET A 200 -11.45 -1.42 1.65
N LEU A 201 -10.65 -2.41 2.02
CA LEU A 201 -11.12 -3.55 2.80
C LEU A 201 -11.28 -3.16 4.27
N LYS A 202 -12.19 -3.84 4.96
CA LYS A 202 -12.28 -3.78 6.42
C LYS A 202 -11.02 -4.37 7.03
N LEU A 203 -10.47 -3.66 8.01
CA LEU A 203 -9.32 -4.10 8.80
C LEU A 203 -9.55 -5.51 9.34
N MET A 204 -8.61 -6.41 9.04
CA MET A 204 -8.61 -7.78 9.54
C MET A 204 -7.72 -7.84 10.78
N LEU A 205 -8.25 -8.39 11.89
CA LEU A 205 -7.50 -8.58 13.13
C LEU A 205 -6.63 -9.85 13.05
N ALA A 206 -5.77 -9.89 12.05
CA ALA A 206 -4.82 -10.94 11.76
C ALA A 206 -3.48 -10.29 11.36
N SER A 207 -2.39 -11.03 11.45
CA SER A 207 -1.08 -10.59 10.97
C SER A 207 -0.74 -11.39 9.72
N ASP A 208 -0.21 -10.79 8.67
CA ASP A 208 0.36 -11.54 7.55
C ASP A 208 1.82 -11.99 7.80
N ASN A 209 2.45 -11.57 8.91
CA ASN A 209 3.82 -11.96 9.29
C ASN A 209 3.95 -13.43 9.76
N LEU A 210 2.85 -14.18 9.85
CA LEU A 210 2.84 -15.57 10.27
C LEU A 210 1.95 -16.42 9.36
N ALA A 211 2.35 -17.66 9.12
CA ALA A 211 1.59 -18.63 8.33
C ALA A 211 0.13 -18.79 8.79
N GLN A 212 -0.10 -18.91 10.11
CA GLN A 212 -1.47 -18.97 10.66
C GLN A 212 -2.25 -17.66 10.41
N GLY A 213 -1.56 -16.53 10.48
CA GLY A 213 -2.16 -15.23 10.33
C GLY A 213 -2.52 -14.92 8.87
N VAL A 214 -1.67 -15.26 7.90
CA VAL A 214 -1.99 -15.23 6.46
C VAL A 214 -3.25 -16.06 6.17
N GLY A 215 -3.36 -17.26 6.75
CA GLY A 215 -4.59 -18.06 6.62
C GLY A 215 -5.85 -17.33 7.10
N LYS A 216 -5.76 -16.58 8.20
CA LYS A 216 -6.87 -15.75 8.72
C LYS A 216 -7.16 -14.53 7.84
N VAL A 217 -6.13 -13.92 7.23
CA VAL A 217 -6.29 -12.85 6.24
C VAL A 217 -7.13 -13.37 5.07
N PHE A 218 -6.81 -14.54 4.51
CA PHE A 218 -7.60 -15.14 3.44
C PHE A 218 -9.04 -15.46 3.84
N THR A 219 -9.27 -15.96 5.06
CA THR A 219 -10.64 -16.13 5.57
C THR A 219 -11.37 -14.80 5.62
N GLY A 220 -10.73 -13.75 6.13
CA GLY A 220 -11.31 -12.40 6.18
C GLY A 220 -11.60 -11.82 4.79
N LEU A 221 -10.77 -12.09 3.79
CA LEU A 221 -11.04 -11.71 2.40
C LEU A 221 -12.29 -12.40 1.83
N ILE A 222 -12.42 -13.72 2.04
CA ILE A 222 -13.59 -14.48 1.60
C ILE A 222 -14.86 -13.94 2.27
N GLU A 223 -14.83 -13.74 3.58
CA GLU A 223 -15.97 -13.19 4.33
C GLU A 223 -16.40 -11.81 3.82
N GLN A 224 -15.44 -10.94 3.51
CA GLN A 224 -15.71 -9.59 3.01
C GLN A 224 -16.18 -9.59 1.56
N SER A 225 -15.75 -10.55 0.74
CA SER A 225 -16.13 -10.64 -0.68
C SER A 225 -17.62 -10.89 -0.90
N GLY A 226 -18.30 -11.46 0.10
CA GLY A 226 -19.68 -11.93 -0.04
C GLY A 226 -19.84 -13.17 -0.93
N LEU A 227 -18.74 -13.79 -1.37
CA LEU A 227 -18.72 -15.06 -2.10
C LEU A 227 -18.63 -16.23 -1.14
N THR A 228 -19.10 -17.40 -1.57
CA THR A 228 -18.78 -18.66 -0.91
C THR A 228 -17.29 -18.98 -1.09
N ALA A 229 -16.73 -19.82 -0.21
CA ALA A 229 -15.33 -20.25 -0.34
C ALA A 229 -15.07 -20.99 -1.67
N GLU A 230 -16.06 -21.71 -2.21
CA GLU A 230 -15.95 -22.40 -3.50
C GLU A 230 -15.93 -21.41 -4.66
N GLU A 231 -16.84 -20.42 -4.69
CA GLU A 231 -16.86 -19.38 -5.71
C GLU A 231 -15.58 -18.55 -5.71
N PHE A 232 -15.08 -18.16 -4.53
CA PHE A 232 -13.82 -17.42 -4.42
C PHE A 232 -12.64 -18.21 -4.97
N ARG A 233 -12.59 -19.52 -4.70
CA ARG A 233 -11.52 -20.43 -5.14
C ARG A 233 -11.62 -20.83 -6.61
N SER A 234 -12.82 -20.82 -7.18
CA SER A 234 -13.02 -21.07 -8.61
C SER A 234 -12.43 -19.99 -9.52
N ARG A 235 -12.08 -18.84 -8.94
CA ARG A 235 -11.55 -17.68 -9.68
C ARG A 235 -10.05 -17.53 -9.45
N LEU A 236 -9.35 -17.11 -10.49
CA LEU A 236 -7.97 -16.66 -10.38
C LEU A 236 -7.93 -15.34 -9.58
N GLN A 237 -7.20 -15.34 -8.47
CA GLN A 237 -7.03 -14.19 -7.58
C GLN A 237 -5.61 -13.67 -7.72
N ILE A 238 -5.44 -12.41 -8.15
CA ILE A 238 -4.13 -11.76 -8.11
C ILE A 238 -4.10 -10.89 -6.87
N ILE A 239 -3.11 -11.16 -6.02
CA ILE A 239 -2.97 -10.49 -4.74
C ILE A 239 -1.56 -9.89 -4.66
N GLU A 240 -1.48 -8.67 -4.18
CA GLU A 240 -0.24 -7.95 -3.93
C GLU A 240 0.01 -7.89 -2.42
N GLY A 241 1.24 -8.21 -2.03
CA GLY A 241 1.69 -8.07 -0.65
C GLY A 241 3.17 -7.71 -0.61
N ASP A 242 3.70 -7.51 0.59
CA ASP A 242 5.13 -7.35 0.76
C ASP A 242 5.88 -8.68 0.50
N LEU A 243 7.21 -8.61 0.43
CA LEU A 243 8.04 -9.79 0.13
C LEU A 243 7.92 -10.86 1.24
N GLY A 244 7.77 -10.44 2.49
CA GLY A 244 7.58 -11.35 3.64
C GLY A 244 6.32 -12.20 3.48
N SER A 245 5.19 -11.53 3.23
CA SER A 245 3.90 -12.16 2.96
C SER A 245 3.95 -13.11 1.77
N CYS A 246 4.61 -12.68 0.69
CA CYS A 246 4.84 -13.53 -0.50
C CYS A 246 5.54 -14.85 -0.15
N ASN A 247 6.63 -14.76 0.62
CA ASN A 247 7.40 -15.94 1.02
C ASN A 247 6.63 -16.84 1.98
N ILE A 248 5.91 -16.27 2.95
CA ILE A 248 5.10 -17.02 3.92
C ILE A 248 3.99 -17.78 3.18
N PHE A 249 3.32 -17.12 2.24
CA PHE A 249 2.29 -17.75 1.43
C PHE A 249 2.85 -18.86 0.53
N ASP A 250 3.98 -18.65 -0.13
CA ASP A 250 4.60 -19.69 -0.95
C ASP A 250 5.03 -20.91 -0.10
N SER A 251 5.57 -20.66 1.10
CA SER A 251 5.84 -21.72 2.07
C SER A 251 4.56 -22.46 2.49
N LEU A 252 3.46 -21.75 2.73
CA LEU A 252 2.16 -22.33 3.05
C LEU A 252 1.61 -23.18 1.91
N ARG A 253 1.75 -22.73 0.66
CA ARG A 253 1.35 -23.49 -0.54
C ARG A 253 2.13 -24.80 -0.61
N ARG A 254 3.47 -24.74 -0.52
CA ARG A 254 4.33 -25.94 -0.58
C ARG A 254 4.03 -26.94 0.53
N GLN A 255 3.71 -26.48 1.75
CA GLN A 255 3.32 -27.37 2.85
C GLN A 255 2.00 -28.12 2.57
N ARG A 256 1.15 -27.59 1.69
CA ARG A 256 -0.11 -28.20 1.31
C ARG A 256 0.02 -29.07 0.07
N GLU A 257 1.17 -29.09 -0.60
CA GLU A 257 1.41 -29.93 -1.78
C GLU A 257 1.95 -31.33 -1.38
N PRO A 258 1.41 -32.43 -1.95
CA PRO A 258 0.25 -32.46 -2.84
C PRO A 258 -1.05 -32.26 -2.06
N ALA A 259 -1.88 -31.32 -2.51
CA ALA A 259 -3.16 -31.06 -1.87
C ALA A 259 -4.11 -32.23 -2.14
N ARG A 260 -4.65 -32.85 -1.07
CA ARG A 260 -5.59 -33.97 -1.22
C ARG A 260 -6.91 -33.56 -1.87
N HIS A 261 -7.27 -32.28 -1.74
CA HIS A 261 -8.50 -31.73 -2.29
C HIS A 261 -8.27 -30.31 -2.81
N MET A 262 -9.00 -29.93 -3.88
CA MET A 262 -8.95 -28.58 -4.46
C MET A 262 -9.31 -27.48 -3.44
N HIS A 263 -10.16 -27.78 -2.47
CA HIS A 263 -10.52 -26.82 -1.41
C HIS A 263 -9.39 -26.55 -0.39
N THR A 264 -8.32 -27.35 -0.41
CA THR A 264 -7.12 -27.12 0.40
C THR A 264 -5.96 -26.54 -0.39
N SER A 265 -6.00 -26.62 -1.73
CA SER A 265 -4.94 -26.05 -2.56
C SER A 265 -5.05 -24.53 -2.61
N LEU A 266 -3.94 -23.86 -2.87
CA LEU A 266 -3.84 -22.39 -2.96
C LEU A 266 -3.49 -21.98 -4.40
N ASP A 267 -3.84 -22.83 -5.37
CA ASP A 267 -3.31 -22.77 -6.74
C ASP A 267 -3.99 -21.67 -7.56
N ASN A 268 -5.20 -21.29 -7.18
CA ASN A 268 -5.98 -20.24 -7.83
C ASN A 268 -5.52 -18.82 -7.42
N ILE A 269 -4.50 -18.68 -6.56
CA ILE A 269 -4.01 -17.37 -6.09
C ILE A 269 -2.64 -17.11 -6.70
N LEU A 270 -2.44 -15.97 -7.35
CA LEU A 270 -1.13 -15.47 -7.72
C LEU A 270 -0.77 -14.33 -6.77
N LEU A 271 0.11 -14.60 -5.81
CA LEU A 271 0.63 -13.58 -4.91
C LEU A 271 1.90 -12.98 -5.51
N ILE A 272 1.92 -11.66 -5.71
CA ILE A 272 3.04 -10.92 -6.28
C ILE A 272 3.54 -9.84 -5.31
N PRO A 273 4.84 -9.50 -5.35
CA PRO A 273 5.36 -8.37 -4.59
C PRO A 273 4.74 -7.05 -5.06
N GLY A 274 4.13 -6.30 -4.14
CA GLY A 274 3.58 -4.98 -4.43
C GLY A 274 4.64 -4.02 -4.97
N ALA A 275 4.25 -3.16 -5.92
CA ALA A 275 5.18 -2.29 -6.64
C ALA A 275 6.04 -1.42 -5.72
N ALA A 276 5.44 -0.86 -4.66
CA ALA A 276 6.15 -0.03 -3.69
C ALA A 276 7.28 -0.79 -2.96
N HIS A 277 7.01 -2.01 -2.51
CA HIS A 277 8.00 -2.86 -1.84
C HIS A 277 9.09 -3.34 -2.81
N THR A 278 8.73 -3.65 -4.05
CA THR A 278 9.71 -3.99 -5.09
C THR A 278 10.68 -2.82 -5.32
N LEU A 279 10.15 -1.61 -5.53
CA LEU A 279 10.96 -0.40 -5.71
C LEU A 279 11.80 -0.11 -4.46
N TRP A 280 11.24 -0.30 -3.27
CA TRP A 280 11.96 -0.18 -2.00
C TRP A 280 13.18 -1.10 -1.94
N ASN A 281 12.99 -2.39 -2.22
CA ASN A 281 14.06 -3.39 -2.18
C ASN A 281 15.15 -3.11 -3.23
N MET A 282 14.76 -2.67 -4.43
CA MET A 282 15.70 -2.27 -5.48
C MET A 282 16.52 -1.04 -5.08
N ALA A 283 15.86 -0.01 -4.52
CA ALA A 283 16.54 1.20 -4.05
C ALA A 283 17.50 0.88 -2.89
N GLN A 284 17.07 0.05 -1.92
CA GLN A 284 17.91 -0.40 -0.82
C GLN A 284 19.13 -1.18 -1.31
N ALA A 285 18.96 -2.12 -2.23
CA ALA A 285 20.06 -2.90 -2.80
C ALA A 285 21.05 -2.00 -3.55
N THR A 286 20.56 -1.05 -4.34
CA THR A 286 21.38 -0.07 -5.05
C THR A 286 22.19 0.78 -4.07
N TYR A 287 21.55 1.27 -3.01
CA TYR A 287 22.19 2.06 -1.97
C TYR A 287 23.29 1.27 -1.25
N LEU A 288 23.00 0.04 -0.79
CA LEU A 288 23.95 -0.82 -0.09
C LEU A 288 25.15 -1.20 -0.98
N GLY A 289 24.89 -1.44 -2.28
CA GLY A 289 25.94 -1.71 -3.25
C GLY A 289 26.88 -0.52 -3.49
N HIS A 290 26.36 0.71 -3.50
CA HIS A 290 27.18 1.92 -3.67
C HIS A 290 27.97 2.31 -2.42
N SER A 291 27.45 2.00 -1.23
CA SER A 291 27.99 2.51 0.03
C SER A 291 29.08 1.63 0.66
N ASN A 292 29.52 0.54 0.01
CA ASN A 292 30.46 -0.45 0.59
C ASN A 292 30.05 -0.92 2.00
N LEU A 293 28.77 -0.82 2.36
CA LEU A 293 28.23 -1.21 3.68
C LEU A 293 27.99 -2.73 3.80
N THR A 294 28.67 -3.53 2.97
CA THR A 294 28.56 -5.00 2.93
C THR A 294 29.02 -5.70 4.23
N GLN A 295 29.55 -4.96 5.20
CA GLN A 295 29.94 -5.47 6.52
C GLN A 295 28.93 -5.24 7.66
N VAL A 296 27.71 -4.76 7.37
CA VAL A 296 26.67 -4.68 8.42
C VAL A 296 25.95 -6.04 8.50
N PRO A 297 25.98 -6.76 9.64
CA PRO A 297 25.27 -8.02 9.79
C PRO A 297 23.79 -7.78 9.51
N ARG A 298 23.13 -8.76 8.85
CA ARG A 298 21.69 -8.70 8.48
C ARG A 298 20.89 -8.08 9.62
N LEU A 299 20.54 -6.80 9.47
CA LEU A 299 19.69 -6.11 10.42
C LEU A 299 18.31 -6.76 10.30
N PRO A 300 17.76 -7.34 11.38
CA PRO A 300 16.45 -7.96 11.34
C PRO A 300 15.42 -6.85 11.14
N GLU A 301 14.78 -6.78 9.96
CA GLU A 301 13.59 -5.96 9.61
C GLU A 301 13.43 -4.61 10.34
N ALA A 302 14.54 -3.96 10.68
CA ALA A 302 14.55 -2.63 11.25
C ALA A 302 14.65 -1.70 10.07
N GLY A 303 13.47 -1.34 9.55
CA GLY A 303 13.28 -0.52 8.36
C GLY A 303 14.04 0.81 8.38
N ALA A 304 13.79 1.58 7.31
CA ALA A 304 14.30 2.90 6.95
C ALA A 304 14.70 3.89 8.07
N ARG A 305 14.15 3.75 9.28
CA ARG A 305 14.47 4.60 10.43
C ARG A 305 15.97 4.64 10.72
N SER A 306 16.67 3.54 10.55
CA SER A 306 18.13 3.47 10.75
C SER A 306 18.90 4.23 9.65
N ALA A 307 18.45 4.16 8.40
CA ALA A 307 19.07 4.85 7.27
C ALA A 307 18.77 6.36 7.26
N LEU A 308 17.55 6.76 7.64
CA LEU A 308 17.17 8.17 7.84
C LEU A 308 17.85 8.78 9.08
N CYS A 309 18.04 8.01 10.17
CA CYS A 309 18.85 8.46 11.30
C CYS A 309 20.33 8.65 10.93
N ALA A 310 20.87 7.81 10.04
CA ALA A 310 22.23 7.98 9.53
C ALA A 310 22.38 9.15 8.54
N ALA A 311 21.27 9.62 7.94
CA ALA A 311 21.23 10.77 7.04
C ALA A 311 20.96 12.11 7.77
N GLN A 312 20.76 12.12 9.09
CA GLN A 312 20.71 13.36 9.85
C GLN A 312 22.14 13.90 10.06
N PRO A 313 22.40 15.20 9.76
CA PRO A 313 23.67 15.79 10.14
C PRO A 313 23.80 15.74 11.67
N PRO A 314 25.00 15.44 12.21
CA PRO A 314 25.17 15.31 13.65
C PRO A 314 24.81 16.63 14.32
N VAL A 315 23.81 16.60 15.21
CA VAL A 315 23.55 17.69 16.14
C VAL A 315 24.76 17.75 17.08
N ARG A 316 25.71 18.65 16.78
CA ARG A 316 26.76 19.00 17.73
C ARG A 316 26.14 19.89 18.81
N GLU A 317 25.99 19.32 20.00
CA GLU A 317 25.87 20.11 21.22
C GLU A 317 27.10 21.02 21.34
N GLY A 318 26.83 22.33 21.46
CA GLY A 318 27.65 23.37 22.07
C GLY A 318 29.12 23.50 21.64
N LEU A 319 29.44 24.56 20.89
CA LEU A 319 30.48 25.54 21.24
C LEU A 319 30.67 26.57 20.12
N GLY A 320 30.51 27.85 20.49
CA GLY A 320 31.40 28.91 20.03
C GLY A 320 31.21 29.43 18.60
N CYS A 321 30.51 30.56 18.52
CA CYS A 321 30.69 31.59 17.50
C CYS A 321 32.17 31.73 17.07
N LYS A 322 32.47 31.55 15.78
CA LYS A 322 33.57 32.23 15.08
C LYS A 322 33.26 32.31 13.59
N SER A 323 32.97 33.54 13.18
CA SER A 323 33.06 34.06 11.83
C SER A 323 34.34 33.57 11.13
N LEU A 324 34.25 33.13 9.88
CA LEU A 324 35.40 33.22 8.97
C LEU A 324 34.92 33.55 7.55
N TYR A 325 35.32 34.74 7.14
CA TYR A 325 35.27 35.31 5.81
C TYR A 325 36.17 34.54 4.83
N LEU A 326 35.72 34.48 3.57
CA LEU A 326 36.43 34.52 2.28
C LEU A 326 37.75 33.74 2.07
N ALA A 327 37.74 32.89 1.04
CA ALA A 327 38.36 33.19 -0.26
C ALA A 327 37.65 32.39 -1.37
#